data_AF-A0A6J5U4B9-F1
#
_entry.id   AF-A0A6J5U4B9-F1
#
_cell.length_a   1.000
_cell.length_b   1.000
_cell.length_c   1.000
_cell.angle_alpha   90.00
_cell.angle_beta   90.00
_cell.angle_gamma   90.00
#
_symmetry.space_group_name_H-M   'P 1'
#
loop_
_entity.id
_entity.type
_entity.pdbx_description
1 polymer ?
#
loop_
_entity_poly.entity_id
_entity_poly.type
_entity_poly.pdbx_seq_one_letter_code
_entity_poly.pdbx_strand_id
1 'polypeptide(L)'
;MGRRPARCYGQIKHKPYPKSRFCRGVPDPKIRIYDVGMKKKGVDEFPFCVHLVSWEKENVSSEALEAARIAFATNTRPNLLGRIRSI
;
A
#
# COMPACT_ATOMS: atom_id res chain seq x y z
N MET A 1 3.00 20.38 -11.44
CA MET A 1 4.35 19.88 -11.77
C MET A 1 4.23 18.41 -12.13
N GLY A 2 4.70 17.99 -13.32
CA GLY A 2 4.52 16.61 -13.79
C GLY A 2 5.29 15.59 -12.93
N ARG A 3 4.69 14.41 -12.71
CA ARG A 3 5.32 13.33 -11.94
C ARG A 3 6.38 12.63 -12.78
N ARG A 4 7.57 12.40 -12.21
CA ARG A 4 8.63 11.62 -12.85
C ARG A 4 8.25 10.12 -12.90
N PRO A 5 8.68 9.37 -13.92
CA PRO A 5 8.34 7.96 -14.07
C PRO A 5 8.98 7.10 -12.96
N ALA A 6 8.34 5.98 -12.64
CA ALA A 6 8.76 5.08 -11.55
C ALA A 6 10.17 4.51 -11.74
N ARG A 7 10.65 4.36 -12.99
CA ARG A 7 12.02 3.93 -13.31
C ARG A 7 13.11 4.75 -12.62
N CYS A 8 12.85 6.02 -12.30
CA CYS A 8 13.81 6.89 -11.63
C CYS A 8 13.99 6.55 -10.14
N TYR A 9 13.00 5.91 -9.51
CA TYR A 9 12.93 5.70 -8.06
C TYR A 9 12.77 4.23 -7.65
N GLY A 10 12.65 3.29 -8.58
CA GLY A 10 12.43 1.87 -8.27
C GLY A 10 13.61 1.18 -7.58
N GLN A 11 14.84 1.64 -7.81
CA GLN A 11 16.02 1.06 -7.16
C GLN A 11 16.31 1.74 -5.81
N ILE A 12 16.68 0.94 -4.80
CA ILE A 12 17.12 1.43 -3.49
C ILE A 12 18.57 1.91 -3.58
N LYS A 13 18.78 3.20 -3.83
CA LYS A 13 20.13 3.79 -4.02
C LYS A 13 20.65 4.57 -2.82
N HIS A 14 19.77 5.06 -1.96
CA HIS A 14 20.11 6.02 -0.91
C HIS A 14 19.75 5.48 0.48
N LYS A 15 20.36 6.09 1.50
CA LYS A 15 20.00 5.83 2.91
C LYS A 15 18.55 6.26 3.17
N PRO A 16 17.82 5.58 4.08
CA PRO A 16 16.43 5.92 4.38
C PRO A 16 16.33 7.35 4.92
N TYR A 17 15.37 8.13 4.39
CA TYR A 17 15.18 9.54 4.74
C TYR A 17 13.74 9.79 5.21
N PRO A 18 13.41 9.45 6.46
CA PRO A 18 12.05 9.60 6.99
C PRO A 18 11.70 11.06 7.28
N LYS A 19 10.39 11.37 7.27
CA LYS A 19 9.87 12.67 7.73
C LYS A 19 10.32 12.89 9.17
N SER A 20 11.13 13.92 9.40
CA SER A 20 11.76 14.20 10.69
C SER A 20 11.86 15.71 10.93
N ARG A 21 12.38 16.14 12.09
CA ARG A 21 12.60 17.57 12.41
C ARG A 21 13.51 18.25 11.38
N PHE A 22 14.45 17.50 10.79
CA PHE A 22 15.40 17.98 9.79
C PHE A 22 14.83 17.94 8.36
N CYS A 23 13.78 17.15 8.12
CA CYS A 23 13.15 16.94 6.81
C CYS A 23 11.74 17.55 6.80
N ARG A 24 11.66 18.87 6.65
CA ARG A 24 10.39 19.63 6.67
C ARG A 24 9.82 19.76 5.25
N GLY A 25 8.49 19.85 5.14
CA GLY A 25 7.81 20.05 3.86
C GLY A 25 7.58 18.79 3.01
N VAL A 26 7.77 17.59 3.57
CA VAL A 26 7.42 16.34 2.89
C VAL A 26 5.90 16.25 2.74
N PRO A 27 5.37 16.11 1.51
CA PRO A 27 3.93 15.96 1.30
C PRO A 27 3.42 14.67 1.92
N ASP A 28 2.18 14.68 2.38
CA ASP A 28 1.57 13.47 2.94
C ASP A 28 1.36 12.42 1.85
N PRO A 29 1.57 11.12 2.16
CA PRO A 29 1.46 10.05 1.18
C PRO A 29 0.02 9.91 0.68
N LYS A 30 -0.12 9.44 -0.57
CA LYS A 30 -1.45 9.30 -1.19
C LYS A 30 -2.30 8.19 -0.54
N ILE A 31 -1.66 7.16 0.02
CA ILE A 31 -2.34 6.10 0.77
C ILE A 31 -2.78 6.68 2.11
N ARG A 32 -4.09 6.66 2.38
CA ARG A 32 -4.66 7.06 3.68
C ARG A 32 -5.35 5.91 4.39
N ILE A 33 -5.74 4.87 3.67
CA ILE A 33 -6.53 3.75 4.16
C ILE A 33 -5.72 2.48 3.95
N TYR A 34 -5.23 1.90 5.05
CA TYR A 34 -4.45 0.66 5.00
C TYR A 34 -5.30 -0.61 5.09
N ASP A 35 -6.33 -0.56 5.94
CA ASP A 35 -7.27 -1.67 6.10
C ASP A 35 -8.53 -1.40 5.26
N VAL A 36 -8.97 -2.39 4.48
CA VAL A 36 -10.22 -2.36 3.71
C VAL A 36 -11.08 -3.58 4.05
N GLY A 37 -12.40 -3.45 3.95
CA GLY A 37 -13.35 -4.52 4.24
C GLY A 37 -13.88 -4.53 5.68
N MET A 38 -14.36 -5.69 6.11
CA MET A 38 -15.06 -5.87 7.39
C MET A 38 -14.07 -6.00 8.56
N LYS A 39 -13.60 -4.85 9.07
CA LYS A 39 -12.59 -4.77 10.16
C LYS A 39 -13.08 -5.25 11.53
N LYS A 40 -14.40 -5.28 11.73
CA LYS A 40 -15.05 -5.57 13.03
C LYS A 40 -15.44 -7.04 13.22
N LYS A 41 -15.33 -7.86 12.18
CA LYS A 41 -15.69 -9.28 12.24
C LYS A 41 -14.64 -10.10 12.98
N GLY A 42 -15.10 -11.14 13.66
CA GLY A 42 -14.27 -12.06 14.44
C GLY A 42 -13.35 -12.91 13.56
N VAL A 43 -12.40 -13.60 14.20
CA VAL A 43 -11.40 -14.44 13.53
C VAL A 43 -12.06 -15.63 12.82
N ASP A 44 -13.22 -16.10 13.32
CA ASP A 44 -13.93 -17.28 12.83
C ASP A 44 -14.58 -17.09 11.44
N GLU A 45 -14.83 -15.84 11.03
CA GLU A 45 -15.51 -15.55 9.75
C GLU A 45 -14.56 -15.58 8.55
N PHE A 46 -13.25 -15.56 8.79
CA PHE A 46 -12.23 -15.50 7.73
C PHE A 46 -11.15 -16.57 7.94
N PRO A 47 -11.42 -17.82 7.54
CA PRO A 47 -10.45 -18.92 7.70
C PRO A 47 -9.28 -18.86 6.70
N PHE A 48 -9.38 -18.03 5.66
CA PHE A 48 -8.36 -17.92 4.61
C PHE A 48 -7.60 -16.59 4.69
N CYS A 49 -6.27 -16.68 4.69
CA CYS A 49 -5.38 -15.53 4.61
C CYS A 49 -4.53 -15.63 3.33
N VAL A 50 -4.58 -14.60 2.49
CA VAL A 50 -3.77 -14.50 1.26
C VAL A 50 -2.86 -13.28 1.39
N HIS A 51 -1.56 -13.51 1.22
CA HIS A 51 -0.55 -12.46 1.25
C HIS A 51 0.07 -12.28 -0.14
N LEU A 52 0.18 -11.04 -0.59
CA LEU A 52 0.97 -10.69 -1.78
C LEU A 52 2.41 -10.43 -1.34
N VAL A 53 3.36 -11.17 -1.91
CA VAL A 53 4.78 -11.09 -1.56
C VAL A 53 5.57 -10.66 -2.80
N SER A 54 6.40 -9.63 -2.65
CA SER A 54 7.37 -9.22 -3.68
C SER A 54 8.68 -9.98 -3.50
N TRP A 55 9.25 -10.45 -4.62
CA TRP A 55 10.55 -11.14 -4.65
C TRP A 55 11.72 -10.21 -5.02
N GLU A 56 11.42 -8.95 -5.34
CA GLU A 56 12.40 -7.95 -5.72
C GLU A 56 12.63 -6.93 -4.60
N LYS A 57 13.88 -6.49 -4.44
CA LYS A 57 14.27 -5.46 -3.49
C LYS A 57 14.17 -4.08 -4.14
N GLU A 58 12.95 -3.61 -4.28
CA GLU A 58 12.64 -2.33 -4.93
C GLU A 58 11.91 -1.37 -3.99
N ASN A 59 11.83 -0.11 -4.40
CA ASN A 59 11.11 0.93 -3.70
C ASN A 59 9.74 1.15 -4.35
N VAL A 60 8.68 0.80 -3.61
CA VAL A 60 7.30 0.92 -4.09
C VAL A 60 6.75 2.31 -3.78
N SER A 61 6.26 3.02 -4.80
CA SER A 61 5.68 4.36 -4.62
C SER A 61 4.31 4.33 -3.94
N SER A 62 4.00 5.36 -3.15
CA SER A 62 2.72 5.47 -2.45
C SER A 62 1.51 5.43 -3.39
N GLU A 63 1.64 5.96 -4.60
CA GLU A 63 0.58 6.00 -5.60
C GLU A 63 0.33 4.63 -6.24
N ALA A 64 1.38 3.80 -6.36
CA ALA A 64 1.26 2.44 -6.87
C ALA A 64 0.49 1.55 -5.88
N LEU A 65 0.79 1.69 -4.59
CA LEU A 65 0.07 0.97 -3.53
C LEU A 65 -1.40 1.41 -3.45
N GLU A 66 -1.69 2.70 -3.59
CA GLU A 66 -3.08 3.18 -3.62
C GLU A 66 -3.84 2.67 -4.86
N ALA A 67 -3.19 2.64 -6.03
CA ALA A 67 -3.77 2.06 -7.23
C ALA A 67 -4.03 0.55 -7.07
N ALA A 68 -3.08 -0.20 -6.49
CA ALA A 68 -3.24 -1.62 -6.19
C ALA A 68 -4.40 -1.86 -5.22
N ARG A 69 -4.55 -1.00 -4.19
CA ARG A 69 -5.67 -1.04 -3.25
C ARG A 69 -7.01 -0.84 -3.96
N ILE A 70 -7.12 0.18 -4.80
CA ILE A 70 -8.35 0.46 -5.56
C ILE A 70 -8.67 -0.70 -6.49
N ALA A 71 -7.69 -1.20 -7.25
CA ALA A 71 -7.86 -2.32 -8.17
C ALA A 71 -8.31 -3.59 -7.45
N PHE A 72 -7.75 -3.89 -6.28
CA PHE A 72 -8.19 -5.01 -5.47
C PHE A 72 -9.64 -4.81 -5.00
N ALA A 73 -9.95 -3.64 -4.43
CA ALA A 73 -11.27 -3.32 -3.90
C ALA A 73 -12.38 -3.32 -4.98
N THR A 74 -12.09 -2.90 -6.21
CA THR A 74 -13.06 -2.91 -7.32
C THR A 74 -13.30 -4.31 -7.89
N ASN A 75 -12.27 -5.17 -7.91
CA ASN A 75 -12.37 -6.50 -8.54
C ASN A 75 -12.91 -7.58 -7.59
N THR A 76 -12.74 -7.43 -6.27
CA THR A 76 -13.34 -8.36 -5.29
C THR A 76 -14.80 -7.98 -5.01
N ARG A 77 -15.73 -8.92 -5.28
CA ARG A 77 -17.16 -8.75 -4.99
C ARG A 77 -17.37 -8.39 -3.49
N PRO A 78 -18.33 -7.49 -3.16
CA PRO A 78 -18.53 -6.99 -1.80
C PRO A 78 -18.87 -8.07 -0.75
N ASN A 79 -19.27 -9.27 -1.18
CA ASN A 79 -19.75 -10.34 -0.31
C ASN A 79 -18.66 -11.36 0.12
N LEU A 80 -17.41 -11.20 -0.33
CA LEU A 80 -16.30 -12.12 -0.01
C LEU A 80 -15.15 -11.43 0.76
N LEU A 81 -15.32 -10.17 1.17
CA LEU A 81 -14.22 -9.39 1.74
C LEU A 81 -13.86 -9.83 3.17
N GLY A 82 -12.89 -10.74 3.24
CA GLY A 82 -11.95 -10.84 4.35
C GLY A 82 -11.31 -9.51 4.72
N ARG A 83 -10.75 -9.43 5.92
CA ARG A 83 -9.94 -8.28 6.35
C ARG A 83 -8.71 -8.15 5.43
N ILE A 84 -8.70 -7.15 4.55
CA ILE A 84 -7.55 -6.88 3.68
C ILE A 84 -6.64 -5.89 4.40
N ARG A 85 -5.48 -6.37 4.81
CA ARG A 85 -4.38 -5.54 5.30
C ARG A 85 -3.46 -5.25 4.13
N SER A 86 -3.27 -3.97 3.81
CA SER A 86 -2.08 -3.57 3.07
C SER A 86 -0.90 -3.68 4.04
N ILE A 87 0.11 -4.45 3.62
CA ILE A 87 1.34 -4.74 4.36
C ILE A 87 2.07 -3.45 4.71
#